data_AF-A0A7L7W3V1-F1
#
_entry.id   AF-A0A7L7W3V1-F1
#
_cell.length_a   1.000
_cell.length_b   1.000
_cell.length_c   1.000
_cell.angle_alpha   90.00
_cell.angle_beta   90.00
_cell.angle_gamma   90.00
#
_symmetry.space_group_name_H-M   'P 1'
#
loop_
_entity.id
_entity.type
_entity.pdbx_description
1 polymer ?
#
loop_
_entity_poly.entity_id
_entity_poly.type
_entity_poly.pdbx_seq_one_letter_code
_entity_poly.pdbx_strand_id
1 'polypeptide(L)'
;MPSEPAFNISHHRWVASQIQSGRATSALVEGSHEQLLAEVERLTHLVSPAKRNLPGSTEPVEVSTLLGLIDALAKQRRDADIQVEYMGMKSSPGYMGSYRGMYDQLAIAPDGTDPQTVADVVKSLRTIKRKGINGEGGPYEVQTHTGVWVDRGQAEHQHLSGVRVDGGIVIIMTEPREW
;
A
#
# COMPACT_ATOMS: atom_id res chain seq x y z
N MET A 1 -17.64 -24.18 28.27
CA MET A 1 -17.00 -24.46 26.97
C MET A 1 -15.50 -24.35 27.18
N PRO A 2 -14.67 -25.34 26.75
CA PRO A 2 -13.23 -25.20 26.89
C PRO A 2 -12.77 -24.05 26.00
N SER A 3 -12.08 -23.07 26.60
CA SER A 3 -11.39 -22.01 25.87
C SER A 3 -10.41 -22.63 24.89
N GLU A 4 -10.45 -22.22 23.62
CA GLU A 4 -9.40 -22.57 22.65
C GLU A 4 -8.02 -22.34 23.27
N PRO A 5 -7.09 -23.30 23.15
CA PRO A 5 -5.76 -23.13 23.72
C PRO A 5 -5.07 -21.96 23.04
N ALA A 6 -4.58 -21.01 23.84
CA ALA A 6 -3.71 -19.95 23.39
C ALA A 6 -2.56 -20.53 22.55
N PHE A 7 -2.26 -19.88 21.44
CA PHE A 7 -1.19 -20.27 20.51
C PHE A 7 0.07 -20.73 21.23
N ASN A 8 0.42 -21.99 21.01
CA ASN A 8 1.56 -22.60 21.67
C ASN A 8 2.80 -22.48 20.80
N ILE A 9 3.49 -21.33 20.92
CA ILE A 9 4.77 -21.08 20.25
C ILE A 9 5.83 -22.17 20.54
N SER A 10 5.70 -22.88 21.66
CA SER A 10 6.59 -23.99 22.02
C SER A 10 6.41 -25.19 21.09
N HIS A 11 5.20 -25.43 20.59
CA HIS A 11 4.94 -26.48 19.60
C HIS A 11 5.65 -26.17 18.27
N HIS A 12 5.53 -24.96 17.75
CA HIS A 12 6.20 -24.57 16.50
C HIS A 12 7.73 -24.58 16.62
N ARG A 13 8.27 -24.15 17.77
CA ARG A 13 9.71 -24.28 18.07
C ARG A 13 10.16 -25.74 18.10
N TRP A 14 9.36 -26.61 18.68
CA TRP A 14 9.64 -28.04 18.70
C TRP A 14 9.59 -28.64 17.29
N VAL A 15 8.59 -28.31 16.46
CA VAL A 15 8.52 -28.76 15.06
C VAL A 15 9.73 -28.27 14.26
N ALA A 16 10.15 -27.02 14.43
CA ALA A 16 11.35 -26.48 13.80
C ALA A 16 12.62 -27.26 14.20
N SER A 17 12.74 -27.67 15.47
CA SER A 17 13.84 -28.54 15.93
C SER A 17 13.79 -29.94 15.31
N GLN A 18 12.59 -30.49 15.08
CA GLN A 18 12.43 -31.80 14.43
C GLN A 18 12.85 -31.75 12.95
N ILE A 19 12.55 -30.64 12.25
CA ILE A 19 13.02 -30.39 10.88
C ILE A 19 14.54 -30.40 10.83
N GLN A 20 15.20 -29.65 11.71
CA GLN A 20 16.67 -29.59 11.77
C GLN A 20 17.32 -30.96 12.07
N SER A 21 16.64 -31.80 12.85
CA SER A 21 17.10 -33.15 13.17
C SER A 21 16.77 -34.22 12.11
N GLY A 22 16.07 -33.85 11.02
CA GLY A 22 15.63 -34.77 9.97
C GLY A 22 14.52 -35.74 10.40
N ARG A 23 13.79 -35.42 11.48
CA ARG A 23 12.74 -36.28 12.08
C ARG A 23 11.33 -35.77 11.86
N ALA A 24 11.16 -34.62 11.22
CA ALA A 24 9.85 -34.08 10.88
C ALA A 24 9.27 -34.78 9.63
N THR A 25 8.01 -35.18 9.70
CA THR A 25 7.24 -35.64 8.53
C THR A 25 6.61 -34.43 7.83
N SER A 26 6.33 -34.52 6.52
CA SER A 26 5.70 -33.42 5.77
C SER A 26 4.36 -32.99 6.39
N ALA A 27 3.53 -33.95 6.80
CA ALA A 27 2.24 -33.68 7.44
C ALA A 27 2.38 -32.90 8.78
N LEU A 28 3.46 -33.14 9.54
CA LEU A 28 3.74 -32.41 10.78
C LEU A 28 4.11 -30.95 10.50
N VAL A 29 4.87 -30.72 9.43
CA VAL A 29 5.29 -29.37 9.01
C VAL A 29 4.10 -28.58 8.48
N GLU A 30 3.28 -29.21 7.63
CA GLU A 30 2.07 -28.60 7.04
C GLU A 30 1.06 -28.22 8.13
N GLY A 31 0.72 -29.14 9.04
CA GLY A 31 -0.21 -28.83 10.14
C GLY A 31 0.31 -27.73 11.09
N SER A 32 1.61 -27.68 11.33
CA SER A 32 2.25 -26.59 12.08
C SER A 32 2.20 -25.27 11.31
N HIS A 33 2.34 -25.29 9.99
CA HIS A 33 2.25 -24.09 9.15
C HIS A 33 0.83 -23.54 9.12
N GLU A 34 -0.18 -24.39 8.93
CA GLU A 34 -1.59 -24.01 8.93
C GLU A 34 -2.02 -23.41 10.27
N GLN A 35 -1.59 -23.99 11.39
CA GLN A 35 -1.86 -23.43 12.73
C GLN A 35 -1.21 -22.07 12.94
N LEU A 36 0.01 -21.86 12.41
CA LEU A 36 0.69 -20.57 12.49
C LEU A 36 -0.05 -19.51 11.66
N LEU A 37 -0.47 -19.85 10.43
CA LEU A 37 -1.24 -18.96 9.57
C LEU A 37 -2.58 -18.58 10.20
N ALA A 38 -3.33 -19.56 10.72
CA ALA A 38 -4.60 -19.34 11.38
C ALA A 38 -4.45 -18.42 12.61
N GLU A 39 -3.37 -18.58 13.38
CA GLU A 39 -3.10 -17.69 14.51
C GLU A 39 -2.69 -16.28 14.06
N VAL A 40 -1.85 -16.16 13.03
CA VAL A 40 -1.49 -14.84 12.48
C VAL A 40 -2.76 -14.12 12.00
N GLU A 41 -3.66 -14.82 11.33
CA GLU A 41 -4.96 -14.29 10.90
C GLU A 41 -5.82 -13.89 12.11
N ARG A 42 -5.92 -14.76 13.13
CA ARG A 42 -6.66 -14.48 14.38
C ARG A 42 -6.10 -13.26 15.12
N LEU A 43 -4.79 -13.16 15.28
CA LEU A 43 -4.12 -12.02 15.90
C LEU A 43 -4.25 -10.75 15.06
N THR A 44 -4.19 -10.86 13.73
CA THR A 44 -4.48 -9.75 12.82
C THR A 44 -5.90 -9.23 13.03
N HIS A 45 -6.88 -10.12 13.23
CA HIS A 45 -8.25 -9.75 13.57
C HIS A 45 -8.42 -9.18 14.99
N LEU A 46 -7.68 -9.66 15.97
CA LEU A 46 -7.77 -9.25 17.38
C LEU A 46 -7.00 -7.97 17.73
N VAL A 47 -5.92 -7.67 17.00
CA VAL A 47 -5.19 -6.40 17.10
C VAL A 47 -5.93 -5.29 16.32
N SER A 48 -6.89 -5.63 15.47
CA SER A 48 -7.65 -4.69 14.65
C SER A 48 -9.19 -4.78 14.74
N PRO A 49 -9.82 -4.87 15.93
CA PRO A 49 -11.25 -4.59 16.05
C PRO A 49 -11.58 -3.16 15.59
N ALA A 50 -10.61 -2.23 15.63
CA ALA A 50 -10.72 -0.89 15.05
C ALA A 50 -10.64 -0.84 13.50
N LYS A 51 -10.29 -1.92 12.80
CA LYS A 51 -10.35 -2.02 11.32
C LYS A 51 -11.57 -2.80 10.81
N ARG A 52 -12.35 -3.45 11.68
CA ARG A 52 -13.51 -4.26 11.30
C ARG A 52 -14.78 -3.47 10.96
N ASN A 53 -14.87 -2.21 11.39
CA ASN A 53 -15.97 -1.32 11.02
C ASN A 53 -15.51 -0.34 9.94
N LEU A 54 -15.36 -0.82 8.71
CA LEU A 54 -15.16 0.07 7.57
C LEU A 54 -16.21 -0.22 6.50
N PRO A 55 -17.28 0.60 6.41
CA PRO A 55 -17.96 0.80 5.14
C PRO A 55 -17.02 1.61 4.24
N GLY A 56 -16.09 0.93 3.60
CA GLY A 56 -15.28 1.47 2.52
C GLY A 56 -15.42 0.50 1.36
N SER A 57 -16.00 0.96 0.25
CA SER A 57 -16.23 0.12 -0.93
C SER A 57 -14.96 -0.67 -1.27
N THR A 58 -15.10 -2.00 -1.35
CA THR A 58 -14.08 -2.87 -1.96
C THR A 58 -13.93 -2.60 -3.45
N GLU A 59 -14.85 -1.87 -4.07
CA GLU A 59 -14.74 -1.48 -5.46
C GLU A 59 -13.72 -0.34 -5.62
N PRO A 60 -12.79 -0.47 -6.58
CA PRO A 60 -11.88 0.61 -6.95
C PRO A 60 -12.64 1.88 -7.32
N VAL A 61 -12.16 3.01 -6.80
CA VAL A 61 -12.56 4.33 -7.27
C VAL A 61 -11.60 4.73 -8.37
N GLU A 62 -12.09 4.90 -9.59
CA GLU A 62 -11.27 5.36 -10.72
C GLU A 62 -10.77 6.79 -10.48
N VAL A 63 -9.47 6.98 -10.71
CA VAL A 63 -8.78 8.25 -10.53
C VAL A 63 -7.62 8.33 -11.51
N SER A 64 -7.47 9.46 -12.21
CA SER A 64 -6.37 9.69 -13.14
C SER A 64 -5.64 11.03 -12.95
N THR A 65 -6.15 11.90 -12.07
CA THR A 65 -5.64 13.26 -11.85
C THR A 65 -5.23 13.48 -10.41
N LEU A 66 -4.37 14.47 -10.18
CA LEU A 66 -3.97 14.88 -8.83
C LEU A 66 -5.17 15.28 -7.96
N LEU A 67 -6.13 16.04 -8.51
CA LEU A 67 -7.30 16.44 -7.73
C LEU A 67 -8.17 15.24 -7.38
N GLY A 68 -8.42 14.35 -8.35
CA GLY A 68 -9.16 13.13 -8.11
C GLY A 68 -8.49 12.26 -7.04
N LEU A 69 -7.16 12.21 -7.01
CA LEU A 69 -6.39 11.45 -6.02
C LEU A 69 -6.56 12.05 -4.63
N ILE A 70 -6.42 13.37 -4.50
CA ILE A 70 -6.64 14.07 -3.24
C ILE A 70 -8.06 13.81 -2.72
N ASP A 71 -9.06 13.90 -3.58
CA ASP A 71 -10.47 13.74 -3.20
C ASP A 71 -10.80 12.29 -2.83
N ALA A 72 -10.24 11.31 -3.54
CA ALA A 72 -10.40 9.89 -3.24
C ALA A 72 -9.73 9.53 -1.90
N LEU A 73 -8.52 10.02 -1.66
CA LEU A 73 -7.78 9.79 -0.41
C LEU A 73 -8.40 10.53 0.78
N ALA A 74 -8.93 11.74 0.58
CA ALA A 74 -9.56 12.51 1.66
C ALA A 74 -10.85 11.87 2.22
N LYS A 75 -11.47 10.95 1.47
CA LYS A 75 -12.60 10.14 1.91
C LYS A 75 -12.17 8.92 2.74
N GLN A 76 -10.88 8.59 2.75
CA GLN A 76 -10.35 7.47 3.51
C GLN A 76 -9.99 7.87 4.95
N ARG A 77 -9.75 6.85 5.77
CA ARG A 77 -9.21 7.03 7.12
C ARG A 77 -7.84 7.69 7.06
N ARG A 78 -7.69 8.77 7.83
CA ARG A 78 -6.47 9.59 7.87
C ARG A 78 -5.25 8.82 8.37
N ASP A 79 -5.46 7.87 9.28
CA ASP A 79 -4.44 7.03 9.92
C ASP A 79 -4.20 5.70 9.19
N ALA A 80 -4.89 5.46 8.08
CA ALA A 80 -4.67 4.25 7.30
C ALA A 80 -3.31 4.30 6.59
N ASP A 81 -2.63 3.16 6.57
CA ASP A 81 -1.43 2.96 5.78
C ASP A 81 -1.76 3.09 4.30
N ILE A 82 -0.82 3.60 3.52
CA ILE A 82 -0.98 3.76 2.08
C ILE A 82 0.17 3.10 1.31
N GLN A 83 -0.18 2.41 0.24
CA GLN A 83 0.78 1.78 -0.67
C GLN A 83 0.46 2.17 -2.11
N VAL A 84 1.48 2.17 -2.95
CA VAL A 84 1.39 2.28 -4.40
C VAL A 84 1.59 0.89 -4.97
N GLU A 85 0.60 0.42 -5.74
CA GLU A 85 0.68 -0.81 -6.53
C GLU A 85 1.20 -0.47 -7.92
N TYR A 86 2.28 -1.13 -8.36
CA TYR A 86 2.90 -0.92 -9.65
C TYR A 86 3.58 -2.22 -10.10
N MET A 87 3.37 -2.62 -11.36
CA MET A 87 3.96 -3.85 -11.93
C MET A 87 3.75 -5.10 -11.05
N GLY A 88 2.60 -5.21 -10.36
CA GLY A 88 2.28 -6.32 -9.45
C GLY A 88 2.99 -6.27 -8.09
N MET A 89 3.78 -5.23 -7.81
CA MET A 89 4.40 -4.99 -6.52
C MET A 89 3.65 -3.91 -5.74
N LYS A 90 3.74 -3.92 -4.41
CA LYS A 90 3.21 -2.88 -3.52
C LYS A 90 4.35 -2.30 -2.69
N SER A 91 4.41 -0.98 -2.57
CA SER A 91 5.42 -0.27 -1.77
C SER A 91 4.85 0.99 -1.16
N SER A 92 5.46 1.51 -0.09
CA SER A 92 5.09 2.81 0.45
C SER A 92 5.44 3.92 -0.55
N PRO A 93 4.61 4.97 -0.66
CA PRO A 93 4.99 6.15 -1.43
C PRO A 93 6.18 6.84 -0.74
N GLY A 94 7.16 7.24 -1.54
CA GLY A 94 8.31 8.02 -1.11
C GLY A 94 8.30 9.40 -1.76
N TYR A 95 9.21 9.64 -2.70
CA TYR A 95 9.35 10.95 -3.33
C TYR A 95 8.13 11.32 -4.21
N MET A 96 7.74 12.60 -4.21
CA MET A 96 6.69 13.12 -5.10
C MET A 96 7.17 14.42 -5.76
N GLY A 97 7.24 14.46 -7.09
CA GLY A 97 7.83 15.60 -7.82
C GLY A 97 7.65 15.53 -9.34
N SER A 98 8.46 16.26 -10.10
CA SER A 98 8.33 16.31 -11.57
C SER A 98 8.59 14.95 -12.20
N TYR A 99 7.73 14.55 -13.13
CA TYR A 99 7.99 13.38 -13.97
C TYR A 99 8.92 13.73 -15.14
N ARG A 100 10.03 13.00 -15.30
CA ARG A 100 10.92 12.89 -16.50
C ARG A 100 10.83 14.00 -17.57
N GLY A 101 11.00 15.28 -17.23
CA GLY A 101 10.92 16.40 -18.18
C GLY A 101 9.52 16.82 -18.64
N MET A 102 8.47 16.10 -18.22
CA MET A 102 7.05 16.48 -18.33
C MET A 102 6.68 17.29 -17.09
N TYR A 103 6.99 18.58 -17.15
CA TYR A 103 6.99 19.43 -15.97
C TYR A 103 5.61 19.77 -15.39
N ASP A 104 4.55 19.51 -16.15
CA ASP A 104 3.15 19.67 -15.77
C ASP A 104 2.53 18.39 -15.17
N GLN A 105 3.33 17.33 -15.03
CA GLN A 105 2.91 16.02 -14.54
C GLN A 105 3.61 15.64 -13.22
N LEU A 106 2.84 15.02 -12.31
CA LEU A 106 3.35 14.57 -11.01
C LEU A 106 3.82 13.12 -11.09
N ALA A 107 5.02 12.84 -10.62
CA ALA A 107 5.50 11.51 -10.28
C ALA A 107 5.33 11.22 -8.78
N ILE A 108 4.98 9.97 -8.45
CA ILE A 108 5.04 9.36 -7.12
C ILE A 108 6.04 8.20 -7.22
N ALA A 109 7.18 8.33 -6.57
CA ALA A 109 8.15 7.26 -6.46
C ALA A 109 7.71 6.27 -5.36
N PRO A 110 7.64 4.97 -5.64
CA PRO A 110 7.26 3.94 -4.67
C PRO A 110 8.50 3.41 -3.94
N ASP A 111 9.38 4.31 -3.52
CA ASP A 111 10.67 4.05 -2.89
C ASP A 111 10.67 4.35 -1.39
N GLY A 112 9.52 4.66 -0.80
CA GLY A 112 9.39 4.96 0.61
C GLY A 112 9.88 3.79 1.47
N THR A 113 11.00 3.99 2.17
CA THR A 113 11.49 3.03 3.16
C THR A 113 10.65 3.05 4.43
N ASP A 114 9.98 4.17 4.69
CA ASP A 114 9.12 4.39 5.84
C ASP A 114 7.65 4.29 5.46
N PRO A 115 6.80 3.60 6.25
CA PRO A 115 5.36 3.62 6.07
C PRO A 115 4.80 5.04 6.12
N GLN A 116 3.95 5.38 5.16
CA GLN A 116 3.20 6.64 5.18
C GLN A 116 1.73 6.39 5.46
N THR A 117 1.07 7.39 6.05
CA THR A 117 -0.39 7.38 6.20
C THR A 117 -1.07 8.18 5.08
N VAL A 118 -2.37 7.96 4.91
CA VAL A 118 -3.22 8.79 4.04
C VAL A 118 -3.07 10.27 4.37
N ALA A 119 -3.00 10.65 5.65
CA ALA A 119 -2.85 12.05 6.05
C ALA A 119 -1.54 12.67 5.54
N ASP A 120 -0.44 11.92 5.59
CA ASP A 120 0.87 12.37 5.14
C ASP A 120 0.89 12.59 3.63
N VAL A 121 0.38 11.61 2.87
CA VAL A 121 0.29 11.71 1.41
C VAL A 121 -0.63 12.84 0.98
N VAL A 122 -1.83 12.97 1.56
CA VAL A 122 -2.75 14.07 1.25
C VAL A 122 -2.14 15.42 1.57
N LYS A 123 -1.37 15.55 2.66
CA LYS A 123 -0.66 16.78 3.01
C LYS A 123 0.40 17.13 1.97
N SER A 124 1.17 16.15 1.50
CA SER A 124 2.18 16.32 0.45
C SER A 124 1.54 16.75 -0.88
N LEU A 125 0.51 16.03 -1.34
CA LEU A 125 -0.21 16.34 -2.57
C LEU A 125 -0.86 17.74 -2.53
N ARG A 126 -1.47 18.14 -1.41
CA ARG A 126 -2.02 19.50 -1.25
C ARG A 126 -0.93 20.57 -1.23
N THR A 127 0.24 20.25 -0.68
CA THR A 127 1.38 21.18 -0.69
C THR A 127 1.89 21.38 -2.11
N ILE A 128 2.00 20.30 -2.89
CA ILE A 128 2.35 20.33 -4.31
C ILE A 128 1.32 21.13 -5.10
N LYS A 129 0.02 20.86 -4.92
CA LYS A 129 -1.05 21.63 -5.58
C LYS A 129 -0.92 23.14 -5.36
N ARG A 130 -0.58 23.56 -4.14
CA ARG A 130 -0.47 24.98 -3.78
C ARG A 130 0.83 25.63 -4.26
N LYS A 131 1.94 24.89 -4.24
CA LYS A 131 3.29 25.44 -4.50
C LYS A 131 3.78 25.20 -5.92
N GLY A 132 3.10 24.34 -6.68
CA GLY A 132 3.60 23.82 -7.93
C GLY A 132 4.53 22.62 -7.74
N ILE A 133 4.96 22.06 -8.86
CA ILE A 133 5.97 21.01 -8.96
C ILE A 133 7.29 21.67 -9.39
N ASN A 134 8.40 21.32 -8.74
CA ASN A 134 9.71 21.78 -9.19
C ASN A 134 10.29 20.79 -10.21
N GLY A 135 10.53 21.26 -11.43
CA GLY A 135 11.18 20.52 -12.51
C GLY A 135 12.46 21.21 -12.99
N GLU A 136 13.15 20.62 -13.96
CA GLU A 136 14.44 21.12 -14.50
C GLU A 136 14.36 22.49 -15.23
N GLY A 137 13.18 23.10 -15.37
CA GLY A 137 13.02 24.49 -15.85
C GLY A 137 12.43 25.46 -14.82
N GLY A 138 12.29 25.06 -13.55
CA GLY A 138 11.74 25.89 -12.47
C GLY A 138 10.44 25.34 -11.85
N PRO A 139 9.69 26.17 -11.12
CA PRO A 139 8.39 25.78 -10.58
C PRO A 139 7.31 25.82 -11.66
N TYR A 140 6.51 24.76 -11.72
CA TYR A 140 5.40 24.62 -12.65
C TYR A 140 4.09 24.54 -11.88
N GLU A 141 3.08 25.26 -12.38
CA GLU A 141 1.76 25.26 -11.78
C GLU A 141 1.07 23.91 -12.00
N VAL A 142 0.48 23.38 -10.92
CA VAL A 142 -0.30 22.15 -10.97
C VAL A 142 -1.74 22.48 -11.33
N GLN A 143 -2.19 21.94 -12.45
CA GLN A 143 -3.56 22.14 -12.92
C GLN A 143 -4.49 21.06 -12.38
N THR A 144 -5.80 21.30 -12.45
CA THR A 144 -6.82 20.34 -12.04
C THR A 144 -6.69 18.98 -12.74
N HIS A 145 -6.20 18.99 -13.98
CA HIS A 145 -6.01 17.79 -14.82
C HIS A 145 -4.57 17.28 -14.83
N THR A 146 -3.68 17.78 -13.98
CA THR A 146 -2.31 17.27 -13.87
C THR A 146 -2.35 15.76 -13.61
N GLY A 147 -1.78 15.01 -14.55
CA GLY A 147 -1.66 13.55 -14.49
C GLY A 147 -0.70 13.11 -13.39
N VAL A 148 -0.95 11.92 -12.85
CA VAL A 148 -0.13 11.32 -11.79
C VAL A 148 0.45 10.00 -12.28
N TRP A 149 1.75 9.81 -12.04
CA TRP A 149 2.58 8.75 -12.57
C TRP A 149 3.38 8.06 -11.47
N VAL A 150 3.86 6.86 -11.74
CA VAL A 150 4.85 6.19 -10.89
C VAL A 150 6.23 6.31 -11.51
N ASP A 151 7.18 6.88 -10.77
CA ASP A 151 8.58 6.97 -11.22
C ASP A 151 9.45 5.98 -10.46
N ARG A 152 9.97 4.97 -11.17
CA ARG A 152 10.92 4.02 -10.60
C ARG A 152 11.91 3.48 -11.62
N GLY A 153 12.72 4.32 -12.25
CA GLY A 153 13.90 3.94 -13.07
C GLY A 153 13.61 3.17 -14.38
N GLN A 154 12.62 2.27 -14.39
CA GLN A 154 12.10 1.44 -15.48
C GLN A 154 10.57 1.33 -15.46
N ALA A 155 9.87 2.05 -14.57
CA ALA A 155 8.40 2.10 -14.49
C ALA A 155 7.80 2.96 -15.62
N GLU A 156 8.31 2.77 -16.84
CA GLU A 156 7.83 3.45 -18.02
C GLU A 156 6.33 3.14 -18.15
N HIS A 157 5.51 4.20 -18.19
CA HIS A 157 4.09 4.14 -18.50
C HIS A 157 3.12 3.68 -17.41
N GLN A 158 3.49 3.61 -16.12
CA GLN A 158 2.51 3.32 -15.05
C GLN A 158 1.78 4.60 -14.59
N HIS A 159 0.52 4.72 -14.99
CA HIS A 159 -0.37 5.82 -14.63
C HIS A 159 -1.24 5.47 -13.46
N LEU A 160 -1.58 6.47 -12.66
CA LEU A 160 -2.68 6.33 -11.71
C LEU A 160 -3.97 5.89 -12.43
N SER A 161 -4.56 4.79 -11.96
CA SER A 161 -5.84 4.27 -12.44
C SER A 161 -6.94 4.36 -11.39
N GLY A 162 -6.59 4.34 -10.11
CA GLY A 162 -7.59 4.44 -9.05
C GLY A 162 -7.05 4.31 -7.64
N VAL A 163 -7.99 4.23 -6.69
CA VAL A 163 -7.74 3.97 -5.28
C VAL A 163 -8.70 2.88 -4.81
N ARG A 164 -8.19 1.90 -4.08
CA ARG A 164 -8.99 0.85 -3.42
C ARG A 164 -8.54 0.64 -1.98
N VAL A 165 -9.37 -0.05 -1.19
CA VAL A 165 -9.05 -0.39 0.20
C VAL A 165 -8.94 -1.90 0.35
N ASP A 166 -7.77 -2.38 0.75
CA ASP A 166 -7.45 -3.79 0.97
C ASP A 166 -7.14 -4.02 2.45
N GLY A 167 -8.04 -4.69 3.19
CA GLY A 167 -7.75 -5.04 4.59
C GLY A 167 -7.44 -3.84 5.51
N GLY A 168 -7.95 -2.65 5.16
CA GLY A 168 -7.68 -1.40 5.87
C GLY A 168 -6.40 -0.68 5.47
N ILE A 169 -5.71 -1.13 4.41
CA ILE A 169 -4.63 -0.41 3.73
C ILE A 169 -5.23 0.24 2.48
N VAL A 170 -4.90 1.52 2.25
CA VAL A 170 -5.29 2.22 1.03
C VAL A 170 -4.26 1.94 -0.06
N ILE A 171 -4.72 1.43 -1.20
CA ILE A 171 -3.86 1.12 -2.35
C ILE A 171 -4.12 2.13 -3.45
N ILE A 172 -3.09 2.89 -3.82
CA ILE A 172 -3.03 3.68 -5.04
C ILE A 172 -2.72 2.68 -6.17
N MET A 173 -3.68 2.51 -7.08
CA MET A 173 -3.57 1.58 -8.20
C MET A 173 -2.99 2.27 -9.42
N THR A 174 -2.18 1.53 -10.18
CA THR A 174 -1.67 2.01 -11.46
C THR A 174 -1.91 1.03 -12.60
N GLU A 175 -1.86 1.54 -13.83
CA GLU A 175 -1.95 0.75 -15.04
C GLU A 175 -0.99 1.26 -16.13
N PRO A 176 -0.50 0.38 -17.03
CA PRO A 176 0.25 0.78 -18.21
C PRO A 176 -0.60 1.63 -19.17
N ARG A 177 -0.12 2.80 -19.64
CA ARG A 177 -0.72 3.53 -20.78
C ARG A 177 0.32 4.18 -21.70
N GLU A 178 0.04 4.21 -23.01
CA GLU A 178 1.02 4.62 -24.05
C GLU A 178 1.00 6.10 -24.47
N TRP A 179 0.29 6.99 -23.78
CA TRP A 179 0.03 8.36 -24.30
C TRP A 179 1.15 9.37 -24.03
#